data_AF-K2FTZ8-F1
#
_entry.id   AF-K2FTZ8-F1
#
_cell.length_a   1.000
_cell.length_b   1.000
_cell.length_c   1.000
_cell.angle_alpha   90.00
_cell.angle_beta   90.00
_cell.angle_gamma   90.00
#
_symmetry.space_group_name_H-M   'P 1'
#
loop_
_entity.id
_entity.type
_entity.pdbx_description
1 polymer ?
#
loop_
_entity_poly.entity_id
_entity_poly.type
_entity_poly.pdbx_seq_one_letter_code
_entity_poly.pdbx_strand_id
1 'polypeptide(L)'
;MKNKKVLLILFAIILLGAVLRFYKLGELSFVADEFLDINSSYAYSQTGAWQSWDFNHGEVNADNIFAPRDERAWPYKMQVAQMFKLFAPTEAIARSVSVLWGILSIILIYFVAKYFTKKNTIGLLSAFLFAVSISGIIFDRRLRMYAMFFPVFLLFSWLLYKFYEQPYVGKHKWCKKLHEKLSVNVMYIIPAILVGALSMKVHDLTVSIAAIFSVYVIIMAGKSIYSKNSLLNKYTVTLGVILAVTTGAFIFAFDKIGKYAAGIKFFNDNFSYFSIVTTDYSHPIVALLFFAIGLYYLIKQKKATKEAVWLAVSFLVPFLMA
;
A
#
# COMPACT_ATOMS: atom_id res chain seq x y z
N MET A 1 10.51 21.98 16.47
CA MET A 1 9.24 22.66 16.18
C MET A 1 8.24 22.33 17.28
N LYS A 2 7.52 23.34 17.81
CA LYS A 2 6.42 23.11 18.77
C LYS A 2 5.31 22.28 18.10
N ASN A 3 4.66 21.36 18.83
CA ASN A 3 3.64 20.46 18.29
C ASN A 3 2.51 21.20 17.55
N LYS A 4 2.06 22.35 18.06
CA LYS A 4 1.04 23.19 17.41
C LYS A 4 1.45 23.64 15.99
N LYS A 5 2.71 24.04 15.79
CA LYS A 5 3.21 24.46 14.47
C LYS A 5 3.24 23.28 13.48
N VAL A 6 3.60 22.08 13.94
CA VAL A 6 3.61 20.88 13.10
C VAL A 6 2.21 20.53 12.62
N LEU A 7 1.21 20.58 13.52
CA LEU A 7 -0.19 20.30 13.17
C LEU A 7 -0.76 21.33 12.20
N LEU A 8 -0.46 22.62 12.40
CA LEU A 8 -0.91 23.67 11.49
C LEU A 8 -0.34 23.49 10.08
N ILE A 9 0.95 23.17 9.95
CA ILE A 9 1.58 22.94 8.64
C ILE A 9 1.00 21.68 7.99
N LEU A 10 0.83 20.59 8.76
CA LEU A 10 0.21 19.37 8.24
C LEU A 10 -1.23 19.63 7.76
N PHE A 11 -2.01 20.40 8.51
CA PHE A 11 -3.36 20.80 8.11
C PHE A 11 -3.35 21.60 6.80
N ALA A 12 -2.43 22.57 6.65
CA ALA A 12 -2.29 23.33 5.40
C ALA A 12 -1.91 22.43 4.21
N ILE A 13 -1.03 21.44 4.40
CA ILE A 13 -0.66 20.45 3.38
C ILE A 13 -1.87 19.60 2.98
N ILE A 14 -2.64 19.12 3.96
CA ILE A 14 -3.87 18.34 3.73
C ILE A 14 -4.89 19.17 2.94
N LEU A 15 -5.10 20.43 3.33
CA LEU A 15 -6.03 21.32 2.66
C LEU A 15 -5.59 21.57 1.21
N LEU A 16 -4.30 21.85 0.98
CA LEU A 16 -3.74 21.99 -0.36
C LEU A 16 -3.99 20.73 -1.21
N GLY A 17 -3.62 19.56 -0.68
CA GLY A 17 -3.80 18.30 -1.39
C GLY A 17 -5.26 17.95 -1.66
N ALA A 18 -6.17 18.31 -0.75
CA ALA A 18 -7.61 18.15 -0.92
C ALA A 18 -8.14 19.06 -2.03
N VAL A 19 -7.79 20.35 -2.01
CA VAL A 19 -8.19 21.31 -3.05
C VAL A 19 -7.72 20.84 -4.42
N LEU A 20 -6.45 20.45 -4.57
CA LEU A 20 -5.90 19.97 -5.85
C LEU A 20 -6.61 18.72 -6.38
N ARG A 21 -7.10 17.84 -5.51
CA ARG A 21 -7.78 16.60 -5.91
C ARG A 21 -9.27 16.82 -6.19
N PHE A 22 -9.94 17.69 -5.45
CA PHE A 22 -11.36 17.99 -5.68
C PHE A 22 -11.60 18.99 -6.82
N TYR A 23 -10.63 19.83 -7.14
CA TYR A 23 -10.77 20.84 -8.18
C TYR A 23 -11.15 20.21 -9.53
N LYS A 24 -12.33 20.59 -10.04
CA LYS A 24 -12.90 20.10 -11.32
C LYS A 24 -12.98 18.56 -11.43
N LEU A 25 -13.29 17.88 -10.32
CA LEU A 25 -13.30 16.41 -10.27
C LEU A 25 -14.28 15.72 -11.25
N GLY A 26 -15.42 16.36 -11.54
CA GLY A 26 -16.44 15.85 -12.47
C GLY A 26 -16.40 16.44 -13.88
N GLU A 27 -15.39 17.23 -14.24
CA GLU A 27 -15.35 17.89 -15.56
C GLU A 27 -15.03 16.91 -16.70
N LEU A 28 -14.29 15.85 -16.41
CA LEU A 28 -13.96 14.80 -17.38
C LEU A 28 -14.90 13.62 -17.22
N SER A 29 -15.36 13.04 -18.32
CA SER A 29 -16.09 11.77 -18.30
C SER A 29 -15.23 10.62 -17.78
N PHE A 30 -15.85 9.50 -17.41
CA PHE A 30 -15.13 8.27 -17.07
C PHE A 30 -14.30 7.76 -18.25
N VAL A 31 -13.17 7.13 -17.94
CA VAL A 31 -12.29 6.53 -18.95
C VAL A 31 -11.90 5.10 -18.59
N ALA A 32 -11.79 4.25 -19.62
CA ALA A 32 -11.29 2.88 -19.52
C ALA A 32 -11.91 2.09 -18.35
N ASP A 33 -11.08 1.66 -17.40
CA ASP A 33 -11.51 0.82 -16.29
C ASP A 33 -12.45 1.51 -15.28
N GLU A 34 -12.59 2.84 -15.31
CA GLU A 34 -13.56 3.55 -14.44
C GLU A 34 -14.99 3.09 -14.75
N PHE A 35 -15.29 2.74 -16.01
CA PHE A 35 -16.59 2.18 -16.39
C PHE A 35 -16.88 0.85 -15.67
N LEU A 36 -15.86 0.04 -15.41
CA LEU A 36 -16.05 -1.24 -14.72
C LEU A 36 -16.41 -1.02 -13.25
N ASP A 37 -15.77 -0.03 -12.61
CA ASP A 37 -16.00 0.29 -11.21
C ASP A 37 -17.33 1.03 -11.00
N ILE A 38 -17.71 1.95 -11.90
CA ILE A 38 -19.01 2.65 -11.82
C ILE A 38 -20.18 1.71 -12.08
N ASN A 39 -20.12 0.87 -13.12
CA ASN A 39 -21.21 -0.05 -13.47
C ASN A 39 -21.55 -0.97 -12.30
N SER A 40 -20.51 -1.52 -11.67
CA SER A 40 -20.68 -2.45 -10.54
C SER A 40 -21.08 -1.77 -9.24
N SER A 41 -20.55 -0.57 -8.95
CA SER A 41 -20.96 0.19 -7.78
C SER A 41 -22.41 0.68 -7.89
N TYR A 42 -22.81 1.13 -9.08
CA TYR A 42 -24.16 1.63 -9.30
C TYR A 42 -25.19 0.48 -9.31
N ALA A 43 -24.92 -0.64 -9.99
CA ALA A 43 -25.78 -1.81 -9.91
C ALA A 43 -26.02 -2.25 -8.47
N TYR A 44 -24.95 -2.37 -7.66
CA TYR A 44 -25.06 -2.73 -6.26
C TYR A 44 -25.91 -1.73 -5.46
N SER A 45 -25.82 -0.43 -5.78
CA SER A 45 -26.64 0.60 -5.11
C SER A 45 -28.14 0.42 -5.39
N GLN A 46 -28.50 -0.10 -6.57
CA GLN A 46 -29.89 -0.31 -6.99
C GLN A 46 -30.44 -1.67 -6.54
N THR A 47 -29.64 -2.74 -6.65
CA THR A 47 -30.11 -4.12 -6.51
C THR A 47 -29.61 -4.82 -5.25
N GLY A 48 -28.55 -4.32 -4.62
CA GLY A 48 -27.84 -5.00 -3.54
C GLY A 48 -26.97 -6.19 -3.99
N ALA A 49 -26.82 -6.41 -5.30
CA ALA A 49 -26.00 -7.48 -5.88
C ALA A 49 -24.84 -6.92 -6.73
N TRP A 50 -23.69 -7.59 -6.72
CA TRP A 50 -22.52 -7.21 -7.52
C TRP A 50 -22.69 -7.66 -8.96
N GLN A 51 -23.14 -6.74 -9.83
CA GLN A 51 -23.43 -6.99 -11.23
C GLN A 51 -23.03 -5.77 -12.07
N SER A 52 -22.99 -5.87 -13.40
CA SER A 52 -22.79 -4.68 -14.24
C SER A 52 -24.13 -3.97 -14.49
N TRP A 53 -24.15 -2.64 -14.36
CA TRP A 53 -25.28 -1.81 -14.80
C TRP A 53 -25.13 -1.40 -16.27
N ASP A 54 -26.25 -1.33 -17.00
CA ASP A 54 -26.34 -0.68 -18.31
C ASP A 54 -26.98 0.71 -18.15
N PHE A 55 -26.17 1.76 -18.28
CA PHE A 55 -26.63 3.14 -18.18
C PHE A 55 -27.47 3.59 -19.38
N ASN A 56 -27.43 2.90 -20.52
CA ASN A 56 -28.25 3.23 -21.69
C ASN A 56 -29.69 2.74 -21.53
N HIS A 57 -29.86 1.54 -20.97
CA HIS A 57 -31.17 0.90 -20.79
C HIS A 57 -31.75 1.07 -19.38
N GLY A 58 -30.93 1.50 -18.41
CA GLY A 58 -31.39 1.71 -17.04
C GLY A 58 -31.69 0.41 -16.28
N GLU A 59 -30.98 -0.65 -16.62
CA GLU A 59 -31.19 -1.99 -16.05
C GLU A 59 -29.87 -2.73 -15.82
N VAL A 60 -29.95 -3.91 -15.20
CA VAL A 60 -28.79 -4.80 -15.05
C VAL A 60 -28.39 -5.33 -16.42
N ASN A 61 -27.10 -5.21 -16.76
CA ASN A 61 -26.58 -5.66 -18.04
C ASN A 61 -26.50 -7.19 -18.07
N ALA A 62 -27.51 -7.83 -18.68
CA ALA A 62 -27.60 -9.28 -18.80
C ALA A 62 -26.55 -9.88 -19.76
N ASP A 63 -26.04 -9.09 -20.71
CA ASP A 63 -25.09 -9.53 -21.74
C ASP A 63 -23.63 -9.47 -21.26
N ASN A 64 -23.35 -8.76 -20.16
CA ASN A 64 -22.01 -8.49 -19.66
C ASN A 64 -21.81 -8.98 -18.22
N ILE A 65 -22.21 -10.23 -17.95
CA ILE A 65 -22.08 -10.86 -16.64
C ILE A 65 -20.65 -11.37 -16.47
N PHE A 66 -19.89 -10.77 -15.55
CA PHE A 66 -18.55 -11.25 -15.23
C PHE A 66 -18.22 -11.07 -13.74
N ALA A 67 -18.67 -12.03 -12.93
CA ALA A 67 -18.54 -12.02 -11.47
C ALA A 67 -17.12 -11.70 -10.96
N PRO A 68 -16.02 -12.26 -11.51
CA PRO A 68 -14.67 -11.91 -11.05
C PRO A 68 -14.32 -10.42 -11.18
N ARG A 69 -14.86 -9.71 -12.17
CA ARG A 69 -14.68 -8.26 -12.32
C ARG A 69 -15.62 -7.49 -11.42
N ASP A 70 -16.87 -7.92 -11.34
CA ASP A 70 -17.94 -7.19 -10.67
C ASP A 70 -17.77 -7.23 -9.15
N GLU A 71 -17.33 -8.37 -8.60
CA GLU A 71 -17.08 -8.57 -7.16
C GLU A 71 -15.68 -8.12 -6.69
N ARG A 72 -14.74 -7.90 -7.61
CA ARG A 72 -13.39 -7.44 -7.27
C ARG A 72 -13.44 -6.08 -6.60
N ALA A 73 -12.56 -5.89 -5.61
CA ALA A 73 -12.43 -4.64 -4.87
C ALA A 73 -13.74 -4.13 -4.25
N TRP A 74 -14.66 -5.05 -3.92
CA TRP A 74 -15.96 -4.70 -3.35
C TRP A 74 -15.90 -3.77 -2.13
N PRO A 75 -14.87 -3.79 -1.23
CA PRO A 75 -14.86 -2.84 -0.11
C PRO A 75 -14.75 -1.38 -0.57
N TYR A 76 -14.07 -1.14 -1.70
CA TYR A 76 -13.99 0.18 -2.32
C TYR A 76 -15.30 0.53 -3.03
N LYS A 77 -15.80 -0.36 -3.89
CA LYS A 77 -17.05 -0.16 -4.65
C LYS A 77 -18.27 0.05 -3.75
N MET A 78 -18.30 -0.63 -2.60
CA MET A 78 -19.37 -0.47 -1.60
C MET A 78 -19.45 0.96 -1.07
N GLN A 79 -18.31 1.62 -0.86
CA GLN A 79 -18.29 3.03 -0.42
C GLN A 79 -18.88 3.95 -1.50
N VAL A 80 -18.52 3.71 -2.77
CA VAL A 80 -19.09 4.43 -3.92
C VAL A 80 -20.59 4.20 -4.01
N ALA A 81 -21.05 2.95 -3.87
CA ALA A 81 -22.46 2.61 -3.88
C ALA A 81 -23.25 3.31 -2.75
N GLN A 82 -22.67 3.45 -1.55
CA GLN A 82 -23.32 4.20 -0.47
C GLN A 82 -23.45 5.69 -0.79
N MET A 83 -22.48 6.28 -1.51
CA MET A 83 -22.59 7.69 -1.93
C MET A 83 -23.80 7.92 -2.83
N PHE A 84 -24.13 6.96 -3.71
CA PHE A 84 -25.29 7.07 -4.60
C PHE A 84 -26.65 6.93 -3.92
N LYS A 85 -26.69 6.45 -2.67
CA LYS A 85 -27.92 6.49 -1.87
C LYS A 85 -28.20 7.89 -1.32
N LEU A 86 -27.17 8.73 -1.20
CA LEU A 86 -27.25 10.05 -0.57
C LEU A 86 -27.16 11.19 -1.60
N PHE A 87 -26.51 10.94 -2.75
CA PHE A 87 -26.20 11.94 -3.75
C PHE A 87 -26.48 11.41 -5.16
N ALA A 88 -26.66 12.32 -6.12
CA ALA A 88 -26.82 11.95 -7.52
C ALA A 88 -25.58 11.22 -8.07
N PRO A 89 -25.75 10.18 -8.91
CA PRO A 89 -24.67 9.37 -9.45
C PRO A 89 -23.89 10.11 -10.55
N THR A 90 -23.06 11.06 -10.15
CA THR A 90 -22.20 11.84 -11.04
C THR A 90 -20.74 11.41 -10.91
N GLU A 91 -19.91 11.77 -11.89
CA GLU A 91 -18.46 11.50 -11.90
C GLU A 91 -17.77 12.07 -10.67
N ALA A 92 -18.14 13.29 -10.26
CA ALA A 92 -17.60 13.95 -9.09
C ALA A 92 -17.90 13.16 -7.81
N ILE A 93 -19.15 12.70 -7.64
CA ILE A 93 -19.56 11.93 -6.47
C ILE A 93 -18.86 10.57 -6.46
N ALA A 94 -18.80 9.87 -7.59
CA ALA A 94 -18.12 8.59 -7.68
C ALA A 94 -16.63 8.71 -7.32
N ARG A 95 -15.92 9.65 -7.94
CA ARG A 95 -14.48 9.88 -7.73
C ARG A 95 -14.14 10.46 -6.37
N SER A 96 -15.11 11.09 -5.68
CA SER A 96 -14.89 11.65 -4.34
C SER A 96 -14.38 10.60 -3.35
N VAL A 97 -14.80 9.34 -3.48
CA VAL A 97 -14.31 8.23 -2.66
C VAL A 97 -12.80 8.07 -2.83
N SER A 98 -12.30 8.03 -4.07
CA SER A 98 -10.86 7.99 -4.34
C SER A 98 -10.13 9.20 -3.76
N VAL A 99 -10.71 10.39 -3.90
CA VAL A 99 -10.09 11.62 -3.38
C VAL A 99 -9.96 11.58 -1.85
N LEU A 100 -10.98 11.08 -1.14
CA LEU A 100 -10.92 10.91 0.31
C LEU A 100 -9.79 9.94 0.73
N TRP A 101 -9.60 8.85 -0.01
CA TRP A 101 -8.47 7.94 0.20
C TRP A 101 -7.11 8.57 -0.15
N GLY A 102 -7.06 9.42 -1.17
CA GLY A 102 -5.89 10.23 -1.51
C GLY A 102 -5.50 11.20 -0.39
N ILE A 103 -6.50 11.85 0.23
CA ILE A 103 -6.29 12.72 1.39
C ILE A 103 -5.77 11.91 2.59
N LEU A 104 -6.34 10.73 2.85
CA LEU A 104 -5.84 9.84 3.90
C LEU A 104 -4.39 9.40 3.63
N SER A 105 -4.01 9.22 2.36
CA SER A 105 -2.64 8.89 1.96
C SER A 105 -1.65 9.99 2.36
N ILE A 106 -1.99 11.27 2.17
CA ILE A 106 -1.17 12.42 2.62
C ILE A 106 -0.90 12.32 4.13
N ILE A 107 -1.94 12.07 4.92
CA ILE A 107 -1.86 11.94 6.38
C ILE A 107 -0.96 10.76 6.77
N LEU A 108 -1.17 9.61 6.14
CA LEU A 108 -0.44 8.39 6.45
C LEU A 108 1.04 8.51 6.09
N ILE A 109 1.38 9.10 4.94
CA ILE A 109 2.76 9.36 4.52
C ILE A 109 3.50 10.20 5.57
N TYR A 110 2.87 11.25 6.12
CA TYR A 110 3.47 12.03 7.20
C TYR A 110 3.85 11.13 8.40
N PHE A 111 2.92 10.29 8.87
CA PHE A 111 3.15 9.44 10.03
C PHE A 111 4.20 8.36 9.78
N VAL A 112 4.18 7.73 8.62
CA VAL A 112 5.14 6.69 8.23
C VAL A 112 6.54 7.29 8.07
N ALA A 113 6.69 8.38 7.33
CA ALA A 113 7.98 9.05 7.14
C ALA A 113 8.53 9.58 8.47
N LYS A 114 7.69 10.18 9.32
CA LYS A 114 8.07 10.58 10.69
C LYS A 114 8.50 9.38 11.52
N TYR A 115 7.82 8.24 11.41
CA TYR A 115 8.14 7.05 12.17
C TYR A 115 9.52 6.50 11.82
N PHE A 116 9.85 6.37 10.53
CA PHE A 116 11.14 5.82 10.09
C PHE A 116 12.30 6.80 10.32
N THR A 117 12.08 8.09 10.15
CA THR A 117 13.16 9.10 10.24
C THR A 117 13.31 9.73 11.63
N LYS A 118 12.29 9.59 12.49
CA LYS A 118 12.14 10.29 13.77
C LYS A 118 12.15 11.81 13.65
N LYS A 119 11.85 12.37 12.46
CA LYS A 119 11.88 13.81 12.18
C LYS A 119 10.54 14.29 11.64
N ASN A 120 9.91 15.24 12.33
CA ASN A 120 8.68 15.88 11.86
C ASN A 120 8.90 16.58 10.51
N THR A 121 10.05 17.22 10.31
CA THR A 121 10.37 17.94 9.06
C THR A 121 10.35 17.03 7.85
N ILE A 122 10.95 15.82 7.95
CA ILE A 122 10.94 14.87 6.84
C ILE A 122 9.52 14.34 6.62
N GLY A 123 8.78 14.04 7.69
CA GLY A 123 7.36 13.69 7.56
C GLY A 123 6.52 14.74 6.84
N LEU A 124 6.67 16.01 7.21
CA LEU A 124 5.95 17.12 6.57
C LEU A 124 6.37 17.29 5.11
N LEU A 125 7.67 17.19 4.82
CA LEU A 125 8.17 17.27 3.45
C LEU A 125 7.63 16.13 2.58
N SER A 126 7.64 14.89 3.08
CA SER A 126 7.08 13.74 2.37
C SER A 126 5.59 13.90 2.09
N ALA A 127 4.82 14.37 3.07
CA ALA A 127 3.40 14.63 2.88
C ALA A 127 3.14 15.77 1.89
N PHE A 128 3.94 16.84 1.95
CA PHE A 128 3.85 17.96 1.00
C PHE A 128 4.15 17.48 -0.43
N LEU A 129 5.24 16.75 -0.64
CA LEU A 129 5.63 16.23 -1.95
C LEU A 129 4.54 15.32 -2.54
N PHE A 130 3.90 14.48 -1.72
CA PHE A 130 2.78 13.67 -2.20
C PHE A 130 1.49 14.48 -2.43
N ALA A 131 1.24 15.53 -1.64
CA ALA A 131 0.08 16.39 -1.81
C ALA A 131 0.09 17.09 -3.18
N VAL A 132 1.27 17.47 -3.68
CA VAL A 132 1.47 18.15 -4.98
C VAL A 132 1.97 17.23 -6.10
N SER A 133 2.16 15.94 -5.83
CA SER A 133 2.59 14.95 -6.84
C SER A 133 1.56 14.84 -7.95
N ILE A 134 1.99 15.04 -9.20
CA ILE A 134 1.12 14.96 -10.38
C ILE A 134 0.57 13.54 -10.51
N SER A 135 1.45 12.55 -10.40
CA SER A 135 1.06 11.14 -10.46
C SER A 135 0.07 10.78 -9.35
N GLY A 136 0.34 11.21 -8.11
CA GLY A 136 -0.57 11.01 -6.98
C GLY A 136 -1.94 11.64 -7.21
N ILE A 137 -1.99 12.88 -7.69
CA ILE A 137 -3.25 13.56 -8.02
C ILE A 137 -4.02 12.82 -9.12
N ILE A 138 -3.35 12.36 -10.19
CA ILE A 138 -4.00 11.63 -11.28
C ILE A 138 -4.61 10.32 -10.77
N PHE A 139 -3.87 9.54 -9.98
CA PHE A 139 -4.38 8.28 -9.43
C PHE A 139 -5.52 8.50 -8.43
N ASP A 140 -5.39 9.48 -7.54
CA ASP A 140 -6.39 9.78 -6.52
C ASP A 140 -7.69 10.37 -7.10
N ARG A 141 -7.66 10.90 -8.32
CA ARG A 141 -8.83 11.46 -9.02
C ARG A 141 -9.57 10.47 -9.91
N ARG A 142 -9.03 9.27 -10.15
CA ARG A 142 -9.73 8.23 -10.93
C ARG A 142 -10.61 7.38 -10.03
N LEU A 143 -11.78 6.98 -10.51
CA LEU A 143 -12.64 5.99 -9.89
C LEU A 143 -12.00 4.61 -10.02
N ARG A 144 -11.01 4.35 -9.18
CA ARG A 144 -10.24 3.10 -9.15
C ARG A 144 -9.88 2.76 -7.72
N MET A 145 -9.94 1.47 -7.41
CA MET A 145 -9.55 0.92 -6.11
C MET A 145 -8.11 1.22 -5.69
N TYR A 146 -7.23 1.60 -6.62
CA TYR A 146 -5.83 1.95 -6.33
C TYR A 146 -5.68 3.09 -5.32
N ALA A 147 -6.61 4.06 -5.34
CA ALA A 147 -6.62 5.15 -4.38
C ALA A 147 -6.80 4.66 -2.94
N MET A 148 -7.64 3.63 -2.71
CA MET A 148 -7.78 2.97 -1.41
C MET A 148 -6.65 1.97 -1.14
N PHE A 149 -6.22 1.24 -2.16
CA PHE A 149 -5.19 0.21 -2.03
C PHE A 149 -3.88 0.79 -1.50
N PHE A 150 -3.42 1.92 -2.05
CA PHE A 150 -2.16 2.54 -1.68
C PHE A 150 -2.03 2.83 -0.16
N PRO A 151 -2.91 3.59 0.49
CA PRO A 151 -2.82 3.86 1.92
C PRO A 151 -3.06 2.61 2.77
N VAL A 152 -3.93 1.69 2.36
CA VAL A 152 -4.18 0.44 3.10
C VAL A 152 -2.94 -0.46 3.06
N PHE A 153 -2.31 -0.61 1.89
CA PHE A 153 -1.07 -1.37 1.73
C PHE A 153 0.09 -0.72 2.47
N LEU A 154 0.22 0.61 2.42
CA LEU A 154 1.23 1.35 3.18
C LEU A 154 1.06 1.15 4.69
N LEU A 155 -0.18 1.20 5.19
CA LEU A 155 -0.48 0.96 6.60
C LEU A 155 -0.18 -0.49 6.97
N PHE A 156 -0.54 -1.45 6.11
CA PHE A 156 -0.22 -2.86 6.31
C PHE A 156 1.30 -3.10 6.38
N SER A 157 2.06 -2.59 5.42
CA SER A 157 3.53 -2.66 5.41
C SER A 157 4.13 -2.06 6.69
N TRP A 158 3.63 -0.90 7.12
CA TRP A 158 4.09 -0.27 8.34
C TRP A 158 3.75 -1.07 9.60
N LEU A 159 2.54 -1.65 9.69
CA LEU A 159 2.12 -2.50 10.81
C LEU A 159 2.91 -3.81 10.85
N LEU A 160 3.19 -4.40 9.69
CA LEU A 160 4.03 -5.60 9.58
C LEU A 160 5.47 -5.32 10.05
N TYR A 161 6.04 -4.19 9.64
CA TYR A 161 7.34 -3.75 10.16
C TYR A 161 7.31 -3.58 11.68
N LYS A 162 6.27 -2.92 12.21
CA LYS A 162 6.11 -2.73 13.65
C LYS A 162 5.95 -4.04 14.41
N PHE A 163 5.18 -4.98 13.87
CA PHE A 163 5.05 -6.33 14.42
C PHE A 163 6.42 -7.02 14.48
N TYR A 164 7.22 -6.93 13.42
CA TYR A 164 8.45 -7.71 13.33
C TYR A 164 9.65 -7.06 14.02
N GLU A 165 9.76 -5.73 14.00
CA GLU A 165 10.95 -5.00 14.46
C GLU A 165 10.77 -4.14 15.70
N GLN A 166 9.57 -3.65 15.99
CA GLN A 166 9.40 -2.72 17.10
C GLN A 166 9.46 -3.46 18.44
N PRO A 167 10.30 -3.04 19.41
CA PRO A 167 10.27 -3.60 20.75
C PRO A 167 8.91 -3.42 21.42
N TYR A 168 8.52 -4.39 22.24
CA TYR A 168 7.33 -4.26 23.07
C TYR A 168 7.61 -3.41 24.32
N VAL A 169 6.80 -2.37 24.56
CA VAL A 169 6.96 -1.43 25.71
C VAL A 169 5.69 -1.38 26.58
N GLY A 170 4.73 -2.29 26.36
CA GLY A 170 3.46 -2.31 27.07
C GLY A 170 3.52 -3.00 28.44
N LYS A 171 2.41 -2.95 29.19
CA LYS A 171 2.29 -3.53 30.54
C LYS A 171 1.78 -4.98 30.57
N HIS A 172 1.16 -5.47 29.49
CA HIS A 172 0.62 -6.82 29.44
C HIS A 172 1.73 -7.89 29.49
N LYS A 173 1.69 -8.73 30.52
CA LYS A 173 2.71 -9.77 30.80
C LYS A 173 2.82 -10.80 29.69
N TRP A 174 1.70 -11.20 29.08
CA TRP A 174 1.67 -12.21 28.01
C TRP A 174 2.38 -11.71 26.74
N CYS A 175 2.11 -10.47 26.31
CA CYS A 175 2.81 -9.83 25.20
C CYS A 175 4.31 -9.70 25.47
N LYS A 176 4.70 -9.37 26.71
CA LYS A 176 6.10 -9.29 27.11
C LYS A 176 6.78 -10.65 27.00
N LYS A 177 6.17 -11.72 27.52
CA LYS A 177 6.69 -13.09 27.44
C LYS A 177 6.86 -13.56 26.00
N LEU A 178 5.89 -13.27 25.12
CA LEU A 178 5.98 -13.60 23.70
C LEU A 178 7.08 -12.78 23.00
N HIS A 179 7.21 -11.51 23.34
CA HIS A 179 8.28 -10.66 22.82
C HIS A 179 9.66 -11.17 23.23
N GLU A 180 9.85 -11.55 24.49
CA GLU A 180 11.12 -12.11 24.99
C GLU A 180 11.48 -13.42 24.29
N LYS A 181 10.48 -14.27 23.97
CA LYS A 181 10.71 -15.55 23.30
C LYS A 181 10.93 -15.42 21.78
N LEU A 182 10.15 -14.60 21.11
CA LEU A 182 10.08 -14.54 19.63
C LEU A 182 10.71 -13.28 19.04
N SER A 183 11.06 -12.29 19.88
CA SER A 183 11.58 -10.98 19.44
C SER A 183 10.66 -10.23 18.47
N VAL A 184 9.35 -10.46 18.56
CA VAL A 184 8.29 -9.76 17.79
C VAL A 184 7.33 -9.04 18.74
N ASN A 185 6.57 -8.09 18.23
CA ASN A 185 5.59 -7.32 18.98
C ASN A 185 4.16 -7.69 18.56
N VAL A 186 3.61 -8.64 19.31
CA VAL A 186 2.30 -9.23 19.07
C VAL A 186 1.14 -8.25 19.15
N MET A 187 1.31 -7.05 19.73
CA MET A 187 0.25 -6.03 19.73
C MET A 187 -0.13 -5.59 18.31
N TYR A 188 0.78 -5.74 17.36
CA TYR A 188 0.54 -5.36 15.97
C TYR A 188 0.02 -6.50 15.10
N ILE A 189 -0.11 -7.73 15.64
CA ILE A 189 -0.52 -8.89 14.82
C ILE A 189 -1.98 -8.74 14.36
N ILE A 190 -2.90 -8.42 15.27
CA ILE A 190 -4.32 -8.24 14.96
C ILE A 190 -4.53 -7.10 13.97
N PRO A 191 -4.03 -5.87 14.21
CA PRO A 191 -4.21 -4.80 13.24
C PRO A 191 -3.50 -5.10 11.90
N ALA A 192 -2.34 -5.75 11.90
CA ALA A 192 -1.68 -6.14 10.63
C ALA A 192 -2.53 -7.16 9.85
N ILE A 193 -3.12 -8.15 10.52
CA ILE A 193 -4.02 -9.13 9.87
C ILE A 193 -5.27 -8.44 9.32
N LEU A 194 -5.91 -7.58 10.09
CA LEU A 194 -7.13 -6.89 9.66
C LEU A 194 -6.88 -5.96 8.46
N VAL A 195 -5.82 -5.15 8.53
CA VAL A 195 -5.45 -4.24 7.42
C VAL A 195 -4.93 -5.03 6.23
N GLY A 196 -4.17 -6.11 6.44
CA GLY A 196 -3.71 -7.00 5.37
C GLY A 196 -4.87 -7.73 4.67
N ALA A 197 -5.86 -8.21 5.43
CA ALA A 197 -7.06 -8.82 4.87
C ALA A 197 -7.88 -7.80 4.07
N LEU A 198 -8.04 -6.58 4.58
CA LEU A 198 -8.67 -5.49 3.84
C LEU A 198 -7.90 -5.19 2.54
N SER A 199 -6.57 -5.08 2.63
CA SER A 199 -5.68 -4.85 1.48
C SER A 199 -5.89 -5.94 0.42
N MET A 200 -5.90 -7.22 0.79
CA MET A 200 -6.16 -8.35 -0.10
C MET A 200 -7.54 -8.26 -0.76
N LYS A 201 -8.58 -7.86 -0.01
CA LYS A 201 -9.94 -7.69 -0.57
C LYS A 201 -10.06 -6.50 -1.51
N VAL A 202 -9.18 -5.51 -1.39
CA VAL A 202 -9.08 -4.40 -2.34
C VAL A 202 -8.27 -4.83 -3.57
N HIS A 203 -7.14 -5.50 -3.39
CA HIS A 203 -6.25 -5.88 -4.49
C HIS A 203 -5.29 -7.04 -4.16
N ASP A 204 -5.13 -7.97 -5.11
CA ASP A 204 -4.24 -9.14 -5.00
C ASP A 204 -2.75 -8.78 -4.97
N LEU A 205 -2.36 -7.61 -5.50
CA LEU A 205 -0.99 -7.08 -5.38
C LEU A 205 -0.51 -6.97 -3.93
N THR A 206 -1.42 -7.02 -2.95
CA THR A 206 -1.05 -7.19 -1.54
C THR A 206 -0.11 -8.38 -1.31
N VAL A 207 -0.20 -9.45 -2.10
CA VAL A 207 0.68 -10.63 -2.03
C VAL A 207 2.16 -10.26 -2.20
N SER A 208 2.49 -9.16 -2.88
CA SER A 208 3.86 -8.64 -2.99
C SER A 208 4.53 -8.38 -1.63
N ILE A 209 3.76 -8.16 -0.55
CA ILE A 209 4.31 -8.02 0.79
C ILE A 209 5.10 -9.26 1.23
N ALA A 210 4.73 -10.45 0.76
CA ALA A 210 5.41 -11.70 1.09
C ALA A 210 6.81 -11.72 0.48
N ALA A 211 6.95 -11.27 -0.78
CA ALA A 211 8.24 -11.11 -1.44
C ALA A 211 9.09 -10.03 -0.75
N ILE A 212 8.50 -8.86 -0.46
CA ILE A 212 9.16 -7.76 0.28
C ILE A 212 9.71 -8.27 1.61
N PHE A 213 8.86 -8.92 2.41
CA PHE A 213 9.23 -9.45 3.72
C PHE A 213 10.29 -10.55 3.62
N SER A 214 10.19 -11.44 2.63
CA SER A 214 11.17 -12.51 2.43
C SER A 214 12.55 -11.94 2.10
N VAL A 215 12.64 -10.99 1.15
CA VAL A 215 13.89 -10.33 0.80
C VAL A 215 14.46 -9.55 1.99
N TYR A 216 13.60 -8.86 2.76
CA TYR A 216 14.00 -8.21 4.00
C TYR A 216 14.66 -9.19 4.98
N VAL A 217 14.00 -10.32 5.25
CA VAL A 217 14.49 -11.36 6.16
C VAL A 217 15.79 -11.98 5.65
N ILE A 218 15.93 -12.24 4.34
CA ILE A 218 17.16 -12.75 3.72
C ILE A 218 18.33 -11.78 3.95
N ILE A 219 18.14 -10.48 3.66
CA ILE A 219 19.19 -9.46 3.86
C ILE A 219 19.59 -9.38 5.34
N MET A 220 18.61 -9.38 6.25
CA MET A 220 18.87 -9.28 7.69
C MET A 220 19.52 -10.54 8.27
N ALA A 221 19.13 -11.72 7.81
CA ALA A 221 19.77 -13.00 8.16
C ALA A 221 21.22 -13.03 7.68
N GLY A 222 21.46 -12.70 6.41
CA GLY A 222 22.82 -12.63 5.83
C GLY A 222 23.72 -11.65 6.59
N LYS A 223 23.19 -10.46 6.94
CA LYS A 223 23.92 -9.48 7.76
C LYS A 223 24.29 -10.05 9.14
N SER A 224 23.36 -10.75 9.80
CA SER A 224 23.59 -11.33 11.14
C SER A 224 24.63 -12.46 11.13
N ILE A 225 24.66 -13.25 10.05
CA ILE A 225 25.66 -14.30 9.83
C ILE A 225 27.04 -13.66 9.56
N TYR A 226 27.09 -12.68 8.65
CA TYR A 226 28.33 -12.00 8.29
C TYR A 226 28.98 -11.28 9.49
N SER A 227 28.17 -10.66 10.35
CA SER A 227 28.66 -9.98 11.54
C SER A 227 29.05 -10.93 12.69
N LYS A 228 29.06 -12.26 12.47
CA LYS A 228 29.36 -13.31 13.47
C LYS A 228 28.60 -13.20 14.79
N ASN A 229 27.41 -12.60 14.78
CA ASN A 229 26.65 -12.36 16.02
C ASN A 229 26.00 -13.65 16.54
N SER A 230 25.30 -14.39 15.67
CA SER A 230 24.72 -15.71 15.97
C SER A 230 24.11 -16.31 14.69
N LEU A 231 24.35 -17.60 14.45
CA LEU A 231 23.67 -18.36 13.39
C LEU A 231 22.18 -18.58 13.70
N LEU A 232 21.82 -18.65 14.99
CA LEU A 232 20.44 -18.76 15.46
C LEU A 232 19.98 -17.39 15.97
N ASN A 233 19.22 -16.69 15.14
CA ASN A 233 18.59 -15.42 15.47
C ASN A 233 17.18 -15.38 14.84
N LYS A 234 16.38 -14.36 15.20
CA LYS A 234 14.99 -14.28 14.71
C LYS A 234 14.89 -14.29 13.18
N TYR A 235 15.85 -13.72 12.47
CA TYR A 235 15.86 -13.65 11.01
C TYR A 235 16.15 -15.02 10.39
N THR A 236 17.14 -15.76 10.90
CA THR A 236 17.46 -17.11 10.39
C THR A 236 16.36 -18.11 10.71
N VAL A 237 15.73 -18.01 11.89
CA VAL A 237 14.54 -18.82 12.23
C VAL A 237 13.36 -18.47 11.31
N THR A 238 13.09 -17.19 11.10
CA THR A 238 12.01 -16.75 10.20
C THR A 238 12.28 -17.22 8.76
N LEU A 239 13.52 -17.14 8.29
CA LEU A 239 13.92 -17.62 6.98
C LEU A 239 13.69 -19.14 6.84
N GLY A 240 14.06 -19.92 7.86
CA GLY A 240 13.79 -21.36 7.90
C GLY A 240 12.29 -21.67 7.82
N VAL A 241 11.45 -20.91 8.53
CA VAL A 241 9.98 -21.03 8.45
C VAL A 241 9.46 -20.67 7.06
N ILE A 242 9.93 -19.57 6.46
CA ILE A 242 9.55 -19.18 5.10
C ILE A 242 9.90 -20.31 4.12
N LEU A 243 11.12 -20.83 4.16
CA LEU A 243 11.56 -21.93 3.29
C LEU A 243 10.74 -23.20 3.50
N ALA A 244 10.41 -23.56 4.74
CA ALA A 244 9.58 -24.73 5.05
C ALA A 244 8.15 -24.56 4.55
N VAL A 245 7.54 -23.38 4.76
CA VAL A 245 6.18 -23.07 4.30
C VAL A 245 6.12 -23.03 2.78
N THR A 246 7.06 -22.37 2.12
CA THR A 246 7.11 -22.30 0.65
C THR A 246 7.33 -23.67 0.05
N THR A 247 8.28 -24.46 0.56
CA THR A 247 8.52 -25.84 0.12
C THR A 247 7.29 -26.72 0.33
N GLY A 248 6.65 -26.65 1.51
CA GLY A 248 5.41 -27.37 1.78
C GLY A 248 4.28 -26.97 0.83
N ALA A 249 4.13 -25.68 0.56
CA ALA A 249 3.15 -25.18 -0.39
C ALA A 249 3.41 -25.71 -1.81
N PHE A 250 4.67 -25.73 -2.26
CA PHE A 250 5.03 -26.33 -3.55
C PHE A 250 4.79 -27.84 -3.60
N ILE A 251 5.02 -28.58 -2.51
CA ILE A 251 4.79 -30.03 -2.48
C ILE A 251 3.28 -30.35 -2.49
N PHE A 252 2.48 -29.65 -1.69
CA PHE A 252 1.07 -30.01 -1.45
C PHE A 252 0.06 -29.23 -2.30
N ALA A 253 0.47 -28.13 -2.93
CA ALA A 253 -0.42 -27.26 -3.69
C ALA A 253 0.18 -26.79 -5.02
N PHE A 254 1.10 -27.57 -5.60
CA PHE A 254 1.77 -27.26 -6.86
C PHE A 254 0.79 -26.80 -7.96
N ASP A 255 -0.28 -27.57 -8.19
CA ASP A 255 -1.24 -27.32 -9.28
C ASP A 255 -2.03 -26.02 -9.11
N LYS A 256 -2.22 -25.59 -7.86
CA LYS A 256 -2.89 -24.33 -7.52
C LYS A 256 -1.93 -23.14 -7.62
N ILE A 257 -0.67 -23.33 -7.20
CA ILE A 257 0.36 -22.30 -7.21
C ILE A 257 0.91 -22.06 -8.62
N GLY A 258 1.06 -23.12 -9.42
CA GLY A 258 1.58 -23.06 -10.79
C GLY A 258 0.82 -22.07 -11.66
N LYS A 259 -0.51 -21.96 -11.48
CA LYS A 259 -1.36 -20.98 -12.19
C LYS A 259 -1.04 -19.53 -11.81
N TYR A 260 -0.72 -19.25 -10.56
CA TYR A 260 -0.31 -17.91 -10.12
C TYR A 260 1.16 -17.62 -10.45
N ALA A 261 2.04 -18.62 -10.32
CA ALA A 261 3.46 -18.51 -10.66
C ALA A 261 3.68 -18.26 -12.16
N ALA A 262 2.86 -18.85 -13.04
CA ALA A 262 2.92 -18.59 -14.49
C ALA A 262 2.60 -17.13 -14.86
N GLY A 263 1.87 -16.40 -14.01
CA GLY A 263 1.59 -14.97 -14.17
C GLY A 263 2.68 -14.05 -13.60
N ILE A 264 3.56 -14.56 -12.73
CA ILE A 264 4.69 -13.80 -12.16
C ILE A 264 5.88 -13.94 -13.10
N LYS A 265 6.05 -12.94 -13.97
CA LYS A 265 7.22 -12.86 -14.84
C LYS A 265 8.26 -11.96 -14.17
N PHE A 266 9.31 -12.57 -13.62
CA PHE A 266 10.49 -11.83 -13.20
C PHE A 266 11.28 -11.41 -14.44
N PHE A 267 11.77 -10.18 -14.49
CA PHE A 267 12.59 -9.67 -15.59
C PHE A 267 11.89 -9.66 -16.96
N ASN A 268 10.59 -9.38 -17.00
CA ASN A 268 10.03 -8.81 -18.22
C ASN A 268 10.63 -7.41 -18.40
N ASP A 269 11.11 -7.10 -19.60
CA ASP A 269 11.74 -5.81 -19.95
C ASP A 269 10.72 -4.65 -20.00
N ASN A 270 10.00 -4.40 -18.91
CA ASN A 270 9.12 -3.25 -18.77
C ASN A 270 9.90 -2.02 -18.29
N PHE A 271 10.96 -1.64 -19.02
CA PHE A 271 11.77 -0.45 -18.69
C PHE A 271 10.92 0.83 -18.61
N SER A 272 9.74 0.84 -19.24
CA SER A 272 8.75 1.91 -19.12
C SER A 272 8.28 2.16 -17.68
N TYR A 273 8.30 1.16 -16.79
CA TYR A 273 7.97 1.37 -15.38
C TYR A 273 8.98 2.25 -14.66
N PHE A 274 10.26 2.23 -15.07
CA PHE A 274 11.25 3.16 -14.54
C PHE A 274 10.86 4.61 -14.85
N SER A 275 10.41 4.86 -16.08
CA SER A 275 9.89 6.17 -16.46
C SER A 275 8.65 6.53 -15.63
N ILE A 276 7.72 5.60 -15.44
CA ILE A 276 6.49 5.83 -14.66
C ILE A 276 6.82 6.24 -13.22
N VAL A 277 7.68 5.51 -12.50
CA VAL A 277 8.00 5.82 -11.09
C VAL A 277 8.85 7.08 -10.92
N THR A 278 9.46 7.59 -11.99
CA THR A 278 10.27 8.81 -11.97
C THR A 278 9.57 10.02 -12.60
N THR A 279 8.33 9.88 -13.08
CA THR A 279 7.57 10.94 -13.78
C THR A 279 7.43 12.24 -13.00
N ASP A 280 7.33 12.17 -11.66
CA ASP A 280 7.18 13.36 -10.82
C ASP A 280 8.50 14.12 -10.59
N TYR A 281 9.63 13.58 -11.06
CA TYR A 281 10.94 14.22 -10.95
C TYR A 281 11.31 14.88 -12.27
N SER A 282 12.05 15.99 -12.20
CA SER A 282 12.58 16.66 -13.41
C SER A 282 13.52 15.77 -14.22
N HIS A 283 14.17 14.79 -13.57
CA HIS A 283 15.03 13.82 -14.21
C HIS A 283 15.11 12.53 -13.37
N PRO A 284 15.16 11.32 -13.98
CA PRO A 284 15.24 10.06 -13.25
C PRO A 284 16.46 9.95 -12.32
N ILE A 285 17.60 10.55 -12.69
CA ILE A 285 18.80 10.61 -11.84
C ILE A 285 18.51 11.33 -10.52
N VAL A 286 17.68 12.38 -10.52
CA VAL A 286 17.33 13.10 -9.29
C VAL A 286 16.55 12.18 -8.34
N ALA A 287 15.63 11.38 -8.86
CA ALA A 287 14.90 10.37 -8.07
C ALA A 287 15.86 9.36 -7.44
N LEU A 288 16.81 8.82 -8.23
CA LEU A 288 17.83 7.88 -7.74
C LEU A 288 18.74 8.50 -6.68
N LEU A 289 19.14 9.76 -6.86
CA LEU A 289 19.95 10.49 -5.86
C LEU A 289 19.17 10.67 -4.56
N PHE A 290 17.91 11.09 -4.61
CA PHE A 290 17.08 11.19 -3.41
C PHE A 290 16.91 9.86 -2.69
N PHE A 291 16.70 8.78 -3.45
CA PHE A 291 16.62 7.43 -2.91
C PHE A 291 17.93 7.03 -2.21
N ALA A 292 19.07 7.16 -2.89
CA ALA A 292 20.39 6.81 -2.36
C ALA A 292 20.78 7.66 -1.14
N ILE A 293 20.56 8.98 -1.18
CA ILE A 293 20.84 9.90 -0.07
C ILE A 293 19.93 9.57 1.12
N GLY A 294 18.65 9.26 0.88
CA GLY A 294 17.72 8.85 1.93
C GLY A 294 18.18 7.58 2.66
N LEU A 295 18.60 6.56 1.90
CA LEU A 295 19.16 5.34 2.48
C LEU A 295 20.47 5.60 3.23
N TYR A 296 21.37 6.37 2.64
CA TYR A 296 22.63 6.77 3.29
C TYR A 296 22.37 7.49 4.62
N TYR A 297 21.44 8.46 4.63
CA TYR A 297 21.05 9.19 5.84
C TYR A 297 20.53 8.24 6.92
N LEU A 298 19.63 7.32 6.59
CA LEU A 298 19.09 6.38 7.56
C LEU A 298 20.17 5.43 8.12
N ILE A 299 21.03 4.90 7.24
CA ILE A 299 22.05 3.92 7.64
C ILE A 299 23.17 4.59 8.44
N LYS A 300 23.75 5.68 7.94
CA LYS A 300 24.96 6.28 8.51
C LYS A 300 24.65 7.30 9.60
N GLN A 301 23.68 8.20 9.36
CA GLN A 301 23.39 9.29 10.30
C GLN A 301 22.42 8.87 11.40
N LYS A 302 21.42 8.03 11.08
CA LYS A 302 20.43 7.57 12.07
C LYS A 302 20.74 6.22 12.70
N LYS A 303 21.72 5.47 12.17
CA LYS A 303 21.98 4.07 12.55
C LYS A 303 20.71 3.20 12.49
N ALA A 304 19.77 3.57 11.62
CA ALA A 304 18.46 2.96 11.44
C ALA A 304 18.51 1.99 10.26
N THR A 305 19.40 0.99 10.33
CA THR A 305 19.65 0.10 9.18
C THR A 305 18.44 -0.76 8.85
N LYS A 306 17.67 -1.21 9.85
CA LYS A 306 16.48 -2.05 9.64
C LYS A 306 15.40 -1.28 8.90
N GLU A 307 15.18 -0.04 9.31
CA GLU A 307 14.27 0.91 8.68
C GLU A 307 14.69 1.18 7.23
N ALA A 308 15.98 1.42 6.99
CA ALA A 308 16.52 1.68 5.66
C ALA A 308 16.33 0.48 4.73
N VAL A 309 16.66 -0.73 5.18
CA VAL A 309 16.50 -1.95 4.38
C VAL A 309 15.01 -2.19 4.10
N TRP A 310 14.13 -2.04 5.10
CA TRP A 310 12.68 -2.20 4.89
C TRP A 310 12.13 -1.26 3.82
N LEU A 311 12.47 0.02 3.90
CA LEU A 311 12.06 1.01 2.90
C LEU A 311 12.64 0.70 1.52
N ALA A 312 13.92 0.31 1.45
CA ALA A 312 14.56 -0.06 0.20
C ALA A 312 13.87 -1.25 -0.47
N VAL A 313 13.64 -2.34 0.26
CA VAL A 313 13.01 -3.53 -0.32
C VAL A 313 11.54 -3.31 -0.63
N SER A 314 10.84 -2.46 0.12
CA SER A 314 9.44 -2.12 -0.15
C SER A 314 9.27 -1.38 -1.48
N PHE A 315 10.31 -0.70 -1.95
CA PHE A 315 10.34 -0.06 -3.27
C PHE A 315 10.92 -1.00 -4.34
N LEU A 316 12.13 -1.55 -4.10
CA LEU A 316 12.88 -2.29 -5.10
C LEU A 316 12.25 -3.64 -5.45
N VAL A 317 11.67 -4.35 -4.49
CA VAL A 317 11.10 -5.68 -4.78
C VAL A 317 9.89 -5.58 -5.70
N PRO A 318 8.86 -4.76 -5.43
CA PRO A 318 7.77 -4.58 -6.39
C PRO A 318 8.26 -4.04 -7.72
N PHE A 319 9.22 -3.12 -7.73
CA PHE A 319 9.77 -2.55 -8.95
C PHE A 319 10.45 -3.59 -9.86
N LEU A 320 11.20 -4.53 -9.27
CA LEU A 320 11.86 -5.62 -10.02
C LEU A 320 10.90 -6.75 -10.43
N MET A 321 9.73 -6.82 -9.80
CA MET A 321 8.67 -7.79 -10.11
C MET A 321 7.63 -7.25 -11.12
N ALA A 322 7.71 -5.96 -11.47
CA ALA A 322 6.71 -5.25 -12.26
C ALA A 322 6.79 -5.55 -13.76
#